data_AF-A0A7S1Z4S4-F1
#
_entry.id   AF-A0A7S1Z4S4-F1
#
_cell.length_a   1.000
_cell.length_b   1.000
_cell.length_c   1.000
_cell.angle_alpha   90.00
_cell.angle_beta   90.00
_cell.angle_gamma   90.00
#
_symmetry.space_group_name_H-M   'P 1'
#
loop_
_entity.id
_entity.type
_entity.pdbx_description
1 polymer ?
#
loop_
_entity_poly.entity_id
_entity_poly.type
_entity_poly.pdbx_seq_one_letter_code
_entity_poly.pdbx_strand_id
1 'polypeptide(L)'
;ATGIMHSTQFISPTQPVGSFRAKKNPIMPIRKSNKIILLLISSSFAAAWGIDGPDPSGLTTQLTSTKDNTFLLTTKLYNETDDHQAACVEEYGQGWRVADWEYDLLNMDEVEISDLKASLGIVPTFIEQYYFVTFQGRKHVSYGNYYGNKRVYYFEDHEDNPSDYFFVHHQHGGLSLLSWYGMKGHVLCTNDKLHSDTDDSDAAPIATFIILFAFLCILVYVYSLYIFVQRLRRENNKVAPNVQSEPSKNRDVKEVSPHVDCKL
;
A
#
# COMPACT_ATOMS: atom_id res chain seq x y z
N ALA A 1 -23.37 70.61 20.78
CA ALA A 1 -22.67 71.26 19.67
C ALA A 1 -21.18 71.07 19.94
N THR A 2 -20.36 70.36 19.18
CA THR A 2 -20.37 69.91 17.78
C THR A 2 -19.49 68.66 17.70
N GLY A 3 -19.99 67.58 17.09
CA GLY A 3 -19.21 66.38 16.80
C GLY A 3 -18.51 66.51 15.45
N ILE A 4 -17.25 66.07 15.37
CA ILE A 4 -16.48 65.98 14.13
C ILE A 4 -16.23 64.49 13.87
N MET A 5 -16.95 63.93 12.90
CA MET A 5 -16.68 62.60 12.35
C MET A 5 -15.63 62.74 11.24
N HIS A 6 -14.51 62.05 11.38
CA HIS A 6 -13.56 61.83 10.28
C HIS A 6 -13.94 60.54 9.56
N SER A 7 -14.49 60.72 8.35
CA SER A 7 -14.72 59.66 7.37
C SER A 7 -13.41 59.37 6.64
N THR A 8 -12.94 58.12 6.68
CA THR A 8 -11.75 57.68 5.92
C THR A 8 -12.24 56.78 4.79
N GLN A 9 -12.11 57.27 3.55
CA GLN A 9 -12.48 56.55 2.35
C GLN A 9 -11.44 55.47 2.02
N PHE A 10 -11.90 54.24 1.84
CA PHE A 10 -11.11 53.13 1.29
C PHE A 10 -11.00 53.29 -0.23
N ILE A 11 -9.77 53.42 -0.72
CA ILE A 11 -9.41 53.38 -2.14
C ILE A 11 -9.22 51.91 -2.52
N SER A 12 -10.05 51.42 -3.45
CA SER A 12 -9.92 50.10 -4.06
C SER A 12 -8.95 50.16 -5.25
N PRO A 13 -7.92 49.30 -5.34
CA PRO A 13 -7.06 49.26 -6.52
C PRO A 13 -7.65 48.33 -7.58
N THR A 14 -8.14 48.93 -8.66
CA THR A 14 -8.41 48.27 -9.93
C THR A 14 -7.10 47.81 -10.57
N GLN A 15 -6.95 46.49 -10.77
CA GLN A 15 -5.85 45.90 -11.54
C GLN A 15 -6.26 45.73 -13.03
N PRO A 16 -5.32 45.90 -13.97
CA PRO A 16 -5.60 45.96 -15.40
C PRO A 16 -5.78 44.58 -16.03
N VAL A 17 -6.75 44.48 -16.94
CA VAL A 17 -7.05 43.31 -17.76
C VAL A 17 -5.93 43.11 -18.79
N GLY A 18 -5.05 42.14 -18.53
CA GLY A 18 -4.07 41.64 -19.48
C GLY A 18 -4.69 40.60 -20.43
N SER A 19 -4.79 40.96 -21.71
CA SER A 19 -5.20 40.05 -22.79
C SER A 19 -4.16 38.94 -22.99
N PHE A 20 -4.50 37.70 -22.65
CA PHE A 20 -3.70 36.53 -22.99
C PHE A 20 -4.35 35.72 -24.12
N ARG A 21 -3.57 35.62 -25.21
CA ARG A 21 -3.87 34.94 -26.46
C ARG A 21 -3.83 33.42 -26.23
N ALA A 22 -4.99 32.78 -26.34
CA ALA A 22 -5.14 31.33 -26.22
C ALA A 22 -4.28 30.58 -27.27
N LYS A 23 -3.30 29.79 -26.80
CA LYS A 23 -2.66 28.74 -27.61
C LYS A 23 -3.52 27.48 -27.52
N LYS A 24 -4.17 27.17 -28.64
CA LYS A 24 -4.96 25.96 -28.89
C LYS A 24 -4.00 24.76 -28.92
N ASN A 25 -4.03 23.90 -27.91
CA ASN A 25 -3.33 22.62 -27.93
C ASN A 25 -4.33 21.46 -28.12
N PRO A 26 -3.89 20.36 -28.78
CA PRO A 26 -4.77 19.46 -29.50
C PRO A 26 -5.48 18.44 -28.61
N ILE A 27 -6.74 18.20 -28.98
CA ILE A 27 -7.67 17.18 -28.49
C ILE A 27 -7.03 15.80 -28.70
N MET A 28 -6.80 15.05 -27.62
CA MET A 28 -6.52 13.61 -27.70
C MET A 28 -7.83 12.83 -27.75
N PRO A 29 -7.93 11.75 -28.56
CA PRO A 29 -9.17 11.05 -28.81
C PRO A 29 -9.55 10.11 -27.65
N ILE A 30 -10.80 10.26 -27.21
CA ILE A 30 -11.51 9.38 -26.29
C ILE A 30 -11.57 7.97 -26.89
N ARG A 31 -10.94 7.00 -26.23
CA ARG A 31 -10.99 5.58 -26.59
C ARG A 31 -12.33 5.01 -26.10
N LYS A 32 -13.26 4.77 -27.05
CA LYS A 32 -14.56 4.13 -26.80
C LYS A 32 -14.37 2.77 -26.14
N SER A 33 -14.88 2.62 -24.91
CA SER A 33 -14.99 1.33 -24.24
C SER A 33 -16.10 0.49 -24.89
N ASN A 34 -15.82 -0.81 -25.03
CA ASN A 34 -16.63 -1.78 -25.73
C ASN A 34 -17.93 -2.09 -24.96
N LYS A 35 -19.04 -2.04 -25.70
CA LYS A 35 -20.35 -2.53 -25.28
C LYS A 35 -20.27 -4.04 -25.04
N ILE A 36 -20.46 -4.48 -23.79
CA ILE A 36 -20.74 -5.88 -23.49
C ILE A 36 -22.25 -6.09 -23.71
N ILE A 37 -22.53 -6.88 -24.74
CA ILE A 37 -23.85 -7.40 -25.09
C ILE A 37 -24.19 -8.48 -24.06
N LEU A 38 -25.18 -8.24 -23.20
CA LEU A 38 -25.80 -9.28 -22.39
C LEU A 38 -26.67 -10.15 -23.29
N LEU A 39 -26.20 -11.36 -23.58
CA LEU A 39 -26.98 -12.43 -24.16
C LEU A 39 -27.88 -13.04 -23.09
N LEU A 40 -29.20 -12.91 -23.29
CA LEU A 40 -30.23 -13.66 -22.60
C LEU A 40 -30.04 -15.16 -22.92
N ILE A 41 -29.65 -15.96 -21.93
CA ILE A 41 -29.82 -17.42 -22.00
C ILE A 41 -31.05 -17.78 -21.20
N SER A 42 -32.03 -18.26 -21.96
CA SER A 42 -33.32 -18.78 -21.54
C SER A 42 -33.21 -19.92 -20.54
N SER A 43 -34.05 -19.83 -19.51
CA SER A 43 -34.44 -20.88 -18.59
C SER A 43 -35.00 -22.12 -19.31
N SER A 44 -34.39 -23.29 -19.07
CA SER A 44 -35.04 -24.62 -19.08
C SER A 44 -34.04 -25.63 -18.52
N PHE A 45 -34.55 -26.70 -17.91
CA PHE A 45 -33.87 -27.77 -17.15
C PHE A 45 -33.72 -27.53 -15.65
N ALA A 46 -34.76 -27.88 -14.89
CA ALA A 46 -34.72 -29.06 -14.00
C ALA A 46 -36.04 -29.16 -13.23
N ALA A 47 -36.97 -29.94 -13.79
CA ALA A 47 -38.06 -30.53 -13.01
C ALA A 47 -37.57 -31.88 -12.45
N ALA A 48 -38.12 -32.24 -11.29
CA ALA A 48 -37.89 -33.46 -10.51
C ALA A 48 -36.55 -33.50 -9.78
N TRP A 49 -36.54 -33.05 -8.51
CA TRP A 49 -36.48 -33.90 -7.30
C TRP A 49 -37.12 -33.09 -6.15
N GLY A 50 -38.01 -33.72 -5.39
CA GLY A 50 -38.71 -33.07 -4.28
C GLY A 50 -37.75 -32.74 -3.14
N ILE A 51 -37.58 -31.44 -2.87
CA ILE A 51 -37.06 -30.90 -1.62
C ILE A 51 -37.95 -29.72 -1.25
N ASP A 52 -38.51 -29.76 -0.04
CA ASP A 52 -39.33 -28.70 0.54
C ASP A 52 -38.60 -27.35 0.47
N GLY A 53 -39.23 -26.37 -0.16
CA GLY A 53 -38.64 -25.05 -0.39
C GLY A 53 -38.59 -24.19 0.88
N PRO A 54 -37.54 -23.39 1.09
CA PRO A 54 -37.65 -22.22 1.93
C PRO A 54 -38.30 -21.07 1.13
N ASP A 55 -39.37 -20.53 1.71
CA ASP A 55 -39.94 -19.18 1.62
C ASP A 55 -39.37 -18.20 0.55
N PRO A 56 -40.18 -17.65 -0.38
CA PRO A 56 -39.74 -16.67 -1.39
C PRO A 56 -39.64 -15.24 -0.82
N SER A 57 -39.01 -15.08 0.35
CA SER A 57 -38.84 -13.81 1.06
C SER A 57 -37.36 -13.55 1.30
N GLY A 58 -36.60 -13.27 0.23
CA GLY A 58 -35.15 -13.09 0.37
C GLY A 58 -34.43 -12.75 -0.92
N LEU A 59 -34.98 -11.84 -1.74
CA LEU A 59 -34.18 -11.21 -2.78
C LEU A 59 -33.28 -10.15 -2.13
N THR A 60 -32.25 -10.61 -1.42
CA THR A 60 -31.13 -9.76 -1.05
C THR A 60 -30.28 -9.61 -2.30
N THR A 61 -30.45 -8.49 -2.99
CA THR A 61 -29.44 -7.96 -3.91
C THR A 61 -28.15 -7.84 -3.11
N GLN A 62 -27.27 -8.83 -3.25
CA GLN A 62 -25.89 -8.68 -2.80
C GLN A 62 -25.24 -7.62 -3.67
N LEU A 63 -25.23 -6.39 -3.16
CA LEU A 63 -24.30 -5.36 -3.56
C LEU A 63 -22.91 -5.88 -3.20
N THR A 64 -22.18 -6.34 -4.21
CA THR A 64 -20.73 -6.43 -4.15
C THR A 64 -20.17 -5.01 -4.10
N SER A 65 -20.09 -4.40 -2.92
CA SER A 65 -19.15 -3.30 -2.65
C SER A 65 -18.06 -3.88 -1.76
N THR A 66 -16.83 -3.90 -2.28
CA THR A 66 -15.72 -4.71 -1.75
C THR A 66 -14.64 -3.81 -1.16
N LYS A 67 -15.05 -2.79 -0.41
CA LYS A 67 -14.13 -1.95 0.38
C LYS A 67 -14.90 -1.22 1.50
N ASP A 68 -14.97 -1.83 2.68
CA ASP A 68 -15.62 -1.29 3.90
C ASP A 68 -14.83 -0.11 4.51
N ASN A 69 -14.48 0.88 3.71
CA ASN A 69 -13.91 2.12 4.22
C ASN A 69 -15.04 3.00 4.75
N THR A 70 -15.00 3.30 6.06
CA THR A 70 -15.98 4.21 6.67
C THR A 70 -15.44 5.63 6.60
N PHE A 71 -16.21 6.53 6.00
CA PHE A 71 -15.85 7.95 5.88
C PHE A 71 -16.68 8.82 6.81
N LEU A 72 -16.04 9.83 7.40
CA LEU A 72 -16.69 10.85 8.22
C LEU A 72 -16.03 12.21 7.98
N LEU A 73 -16.82 13.28 8.06
CA LEU A 73 -16.32 14.64 8.06
C LEU A 73 -16.20 15.14 9.49
N THR A 74 -15.04 15.70 9.86
CA THR A 74 -14.86 16.34 11.16
C THR A 74 -15.98 17.34 11.44
N THR A 75 -16.50 17.40 12.66
CA THR A 75 -17.55 18.35 13.04
C THR A 75 -17.04 19.78 13.08
N LYS A 76 -15.75 19.97 13.38
CA LYS A 76 -15.08 21.27 13.38
C LYS A 76 -14.46 21.58 12.02
N LEU A 77 -14.39 22.88 11.74
CA LEU A 77 -13.61 23.43 10.64
C LEU A 77 -12.15 23.65 11.08
N TYR A 78 -11.21 23.24 10.25
CA TYR A 78 -9.76 23.37 10.44
C TYR A 78 -9.18 24.33 9.40
N ASN A 79 -8.11 25.05 9.73
CA ASN A 79 -7.37 25.83 8.75
C ASN A 79 -6.50 24.90 7.88
N GLU A 80 -6.07 25.38 6.72
CA GLU A 80 -5.17 24.64 5.84
C GLU A 80 -3.84 24.28 6.52
N THR A 81 -3.39 25.08 7.50
CA THR A 81 -2.13 24.90 8.21
C THR A 81 -2.21 23.91 9.37
N ASP A 82 -3.41 23.56 9.83
CA ASP A 82 -3.61 22.74 11.02
C ASP A 82 -3.20 21.27 10.79
N ASP A 83 -2.95 20.52 11.87
CA ASP A 83 -2.66 19.09 11.75
C ASP A 83 -3.96 18.30 11.51
N HIS A 84 -4.25 18.04 10.23
CA HIS A 84 -5.46 17.32 9.80
C HIS A 84 -5.44 15.85 10.22
N GLN A 85 -4.26 15.25 10.39
CA GLN A 85 -4.17 13.86 10.89
C GLN A 85 -4.51 13.82 12.38
N ALA A 86 -3.98 14.76 13.16
CA ALA A 86 -4.37 14.89 14.56
C ALA A 86 -5.87 15.15 14.72
N ALA A 87 -6.48 15.95 13.84
CA ALA A 87 -7.92 16.20 13.84
C ALA A 87 -8.75 14.92 13.72
N CYS A 88 -8.44 14.04 12.76
CA CYS A 88 -9.14 12.77 12.60
C CYS A 88 -8.98 11.85 13.82
N VAL A 89 -7.78 11.78 14.39
CA VAL A 89 -7.48 10.94 15.56
C VAL A 89 -8.14 11.49 16.83
N GLU A 90 -8.17 12.81 17.02
CA GLU A 90 -8.80 13.45 18.17
C GLU A 90 -10.32 13.23 18.17
N GLU A 91 -10.96 13.34 17.00
CA GLU A 91 -12.41 13.28 16.91
C GLU A 91 -12.96 11.84 16.86
N TYR A 92 -12.26 10.93 16.17
CA TYR A 92 -12.77 9.58 15.92
C TYR A 92 -11.93 8.46 16.53
N GLY A 93 -10.80 8.79 17.14
CA GLY A 93 -9.94 7.85 17.86
C GLY A 93 -8.81 7.25 17.01
N GLN A 94 -8.07 6.34 17.64
CA GLN A 94 -6.95 5.66 16.98
C GLN A 94 -7.43 4.81 15.80
N GLY A 95 -6.61 4.75 14.75
CA GLY A 95 -6.94 4.06 13.49
C GLY A 95 -7.60 4.94 12.43
N TRP A 96 -8.11 6.12 12.81
CA TRP A 96 -8.60 7.10 11.85
C TRP A 96 -7.47 7.92 11.24
N ARG A 97 -7.60 8.21 9.95
CA ARG A 97 -6.64 9.01 9.18
C ARG A 97 -7.35 9.94 8.22
N VAL A 98 -6.62 10.93 7.72
CA VAL A 98 -7.10 11.73 6.59
C VAL A 98 -7.28 10.81 5.38
N ALA A 99 -8.41 10.93 4.70
CA ALA A 99 -8.63 10.24 3.44
C ALA A 99 -7.62 10.71 2.38
N ASP A 100 -7.19 9.78 1.54
CA ASP A 100 -6.34 10.04 0.39
C ASP A 100 -7.16 9.96 -0.89
N TRP A 101 -7.04 10.97 -1.72
CA TRP A 101 -7.75 11.05 -2.98
C TRP A 101 -7.43 9.87 -3.89
N GLU A 102 -6.15 9.49 -4.04
CA GLU A 102 -5.76 8.40 -4.94
C GLU A 102 -6.07 7.02 -4.36
N TYR A 103 -5.82 6.82 -3.07
CA TYR A 103 -5.96 5.49 -2.46
C TYR A 103 -7.35 5.18 -1.92
N ASP A 104 -8.16 6.20 -1.61
CA ASP A 104 -9.50 6.01 -1.08
C ASP A 104 -10.57 6.36 -2.10
N LEU A 105 -10.57 7.60 -2.63
CA LEU A 105 -11.66 8.10 -3.47
C LEU A 105 -11.60 7.58 -4.90
N LEU A 106 -10.42 7.55 -5.54
CA LEU A 106 -10.30 7.02 -6.91
C LEU A 106 -10.53 5.51 -7.04
N ASN A 107 -10.53 4.80 -5.91
CA ASN A 107 -10.84 3.37 -5.88
C ASN A 107 -12.33 3.08 -5.73
N MET A 108 -13.15 4.11 -5.53
CA MET A 108 -14.62 3.99 -5.54
C MET A 108 -15.16 4.15 -6.95
N ASP A 109 -16.25 3.48 -7.27
CA ASP A 109 -17.01 3.79 -8.48
C ASP A 109 -17.91 5.04 -8.31
N GLU A 110 -18.54 5.48 -9.39
CA GLU A 110 -19.39 6.69 -9.38
C GLU A 110 -20.64 6.54 -8.48
N VAL A 111 -21.14 5.31 -8.30
CA VAL A 111 -22.29 5.04 -7.43
C VAL A 111 -21.86 5.17 -5.97
N GLU A 112 -20.73 4.58 -5.62
CA GLU A 112 -20.12 4.68 -4.29
C GLU A 112 -19.78 6.14 -3.93
N ILE A 113 -19.24 6.92 -4.87
CA ILE A 113 -19.02 8.36 -4.67
C ILE A 113 -20.35 9.10 -4.48
N SER A 114 -21.39 8.78 -5.25
CA SER A 114 -22.72 9.37 -5.06
C SER A 114 -23.28 9.10 -3.66
N ASP A 115 -23.17 7.86 -3.18
CA ASP A 115 -23.61 7.45 -1.85
C ASP A 115 -22.78 8.12 -0.74
N LEU A 116 -21.46 8.26 -0.94
CA LEU A 116 -20.57 9.01 -0.05
C LEU A 116 -21.03 10.47 0.08
N LYS A 117 -21.30 11.14 -1.05
CA LYS A 117 -21.76 12.54 -1.04
C LYS A 117 -23.08 12.69 -0.31
N ALA A 118 -24.04 11.80 -0.60
CA ALA A 118 -25.34 11.81 0.04
C ALA A 118 -25.25 11.57 1.56
N SER A 119 -24.44 10.59 1.99
CA SER A 119 -24.29 10.25 3.41
C SER A 119 -23.58 11.33 4.22
N LEU A 120 -22.60 12.02 3.63
CA LEU A 120 -21.86 13.12 4.27
C LEU A 120 -22.53 14.48 4.11
N GLY A 121 -23.63 14.57 3.35
CA GLY A 121 -24.30 15.84 3.06
C GLY A 121 -23.45 16.80 2.23
N ILE A 122 -22.57 16.26 1.38
CA ILE A 122 -21.75 17.05 0.44
C ILE A 122 -22.67 17.50 -0.69
N VAL A 123 -22.77 18.82 -0.86
CA VAL A 123 -23.58 19.44 -1.90
C VAL A 123 -22.68 20.12 -2.94
N PRO A 124 -23.15 20.29 -4.18
CA PRO A 124 -22.43 21.04 -5.19
C PRO A 124 -22.19 22.49 -4.74
N THR A 125 -20.94 22.94 -4.79
CA THR A 125 -20.55 24.32 -4.45
C THR A 125 -19.42 24.82 -5.34
N PHE A 126 -19.11 26.11 -5.27
CA PHE A 126 -18.04 26.72 -6.07
C PHE A 126 -17.16 27.64 -5.21
N ILE A 127 -16.06 27.10 -4.68
CA ILE A 127 -15.13 27.79 -3.75
C ILE A 127 -15.82 28.17 -2.44
N GLU A 128 -16.73 27.33 -1.94
CA GLU A 128 -17.47 27.62 -0.71
C GLU A 128 -17.25 26.57 0.38
N GLN A 129 -17.18 25.30 0.01
CA GLN A 129 -16.97 24.20 0.94
C GLN A 129 -15.62 23.57 0.68
N TYR A 130 -14.81 23.36 1.71
CA TYR A 130 -13.48 22.78 1.53
C TYR A 130 -13.41 21.47 2.32
N TYR A 131 -13.24 20.36 1.62
CA TYR A 131 -13.06 19.05 2.24
C TYR A 131 -11.61 18.61 2.08
N PHE A 132 -10.80 18.77 3.14
CA PHE A 132 -9.38 18.47 3.10
C PHE A 132 -9.13 16.97 2.97
N VAL A 133 -8.18 16.65 2.09
CA VAL A 133 -7.71 15.30 1.82
C VAL A 133 -6.20 15.32 1.61
N THR A 134 -5.61 14.13 1.54
CA THR A 134 -4.25 13.94 1.02
C THR A 134 -4.30 13.47 -0.43
N PHE A 135 -3.19 13.60 -1.15
CA PHE A 135 -3.04 13.00 -2.47
C PHE A 135 -1.67 12.32 -2.54
N GLN A 136 -1.67 11.00 -2.77
CA GLN A 136 -0.45 10.17 -2.74
C GLN A 136 0.30 10.28 -1.41
N GLY A 137 -0.44 10.28 -0.30
CA GLY A 137 0.07 10.42 1.06
C GLY A 137 0.61 11.82 1.39
N ARG A 138 0.39 12.81 0.53
CA ARG A 138 0.88 14.17 0.72
C ARG A 138 -0.26 15.13 0.99
N LYS A 139 -0.14 15.88 2.08
CA LYS A 139 -1.04 16.99 2.41
C LYS A 139 -0.94 18.16 1.43
N HIS A 140 0.27 18.43 0.93
CA HIS A 140 0.55 19.62 0.15
C HIS A 140 0.99 19.30 -1.27
N VAL A 141 0.56 20.14 -2.22
CA VAL A 141 1.07 20.09 -3.59
C VAL A 141 2.53 20.49 -3.63
N SER A 142 3.31 19.78 -4.46
CA SER A 142 4.70 20.13 -4.74
C SER A 142 4.78 20.82 -6.09
N TYR A 143 4.76 22.16 -6.10
CA TYR A 143 5.22 22.94 -7.25
C TYR A 143 6.65 23.39 -6.96
N GLY A 144 7.57 23.02 -7.86
CA GLY A 144 9.01 23.01 -7.61
C GLY A 144 9.57 24.25 -6.91
N ASN A 145 10.45 24.02 -5.93
CA ASN A 145 11.43 24.87 -5.21
C ASN A 145 11.17 26.37 -4.91
N TYR A 146 10.12 27.00 -5.40
CA TYR A 146 9.84 28.41 -5.16
C TYR A 146 8.93 28.57 -3.94
N TYR A 147 9.59 28.75 -2.80
CA TYR A 147 9.16 29.50 -1.63
C TYR A 147 7.79 29.16 -1.02
N GLY A 148 7.80 28.42 0.10
CA GLY A 148 6.93 28.63 1.27
C GLY A 148 5.42 28.38 1.15
N ASN A 149 4.85 28.39 -0.05
CA ASN A 149 3.42 28.38 -0.29
C ASN A 149 2.93 26.95 -0.53
N LYS A 150 2.90 26.17 0.54
CA LYS A 150 2.39 24.80 0.49
C LYS A 150 0.86 24.84 0.42
N ARG A 151 0.30 24.82 -0.78
CA ARG A 151 -1.16 24.69 -0.96
C ARG A 151 -1.59 23.31 -0.48
N VAL A 152 -2.64 23.24 0.31
CA VAL A 152 -3.21 21.98 0.79
C VAL A 152 -4.16 21.41 -0.25
N TYR A 153 -4.25 20.08 -0.34
CA TYR A 153 -5.26 19.43 -1.15
C TYR A 153 -6.62 19.44 -0.47
N TYR A 154 -7.65 19.68 -1.27
CA TYR A 154 -9.04 19.57 -0.88
C TYR A 154 -9.88 19.20 -2.09
N PHE A 155 -11.12 18.77 -1.87
CA PHE A 155 -12.08 18.60 -2.94
C PHE A 155 -13.37 19.37 -2.71
N GLU A 156 -14.12 19.56 -3.79
CA GLU A 156 -15.48 20.08 -3.87
C GLU A 156 -16.30 19.22 -4.83
N ASP A 157 -17.61 19.15 -4.64
CA ASP A 157 -18.52 18.63 -5.67
C ASP A 157 -18.83 19.75 -6.67
N HIS A 158 -18.53 19.50 -7.94
CA HIS A 158 -18.81 20.41 -9.05
C HIS A 158 -19.73 19.76 -10.10
N GLU A 159 -20.34 18.60 -9.83
CA GLU A 159 -21.19 17.87 -10.78
C GLU A 159 -20.54 17.70 -12.17
N ASP A 160 -19.24 17.40 -12.20
CA ASP A 160 -18.41 17.25 -13.41
C ASP A 160 -18.21 18.52 -14.25
N ASN A 161 -18.61 19.69 -13.73
CA ASN A 161 -18.49 20.97 -14.41
C ASN A 161 -17.74 22.04 -13.58
N PRO A 162 -16.48 21.80 -13.20
CA PRO A 162 -15.68 22.85 -12.56
C PRO A 162 -15.42 24.00 -13.53
N SER A 163 -15.38 25.22 -13.00
CA SER A 163 -15.01 26.40 -13.79
C SER A 163 -13.57 26.33 -14.27
N ASP A 164 -13.30 26.83 -15.49
CA ASP A 164 -11.97 26.93 -16.09
C ASP A 164 -10.96 27.76 -15.27
N TYR A 165 -11.44 28.55 -14.30
CA TYR A 165 -10.60 29.38 -13.43
C TYR A 165 -9.91 28.58 -12.29
N PHE A 166 -10.22 27.29 -12.14
CA PHE A 166 -9.77 26.50 -11.01
C PHE A 166 -8.50 25.70 -11.30
N PHE A 167 -7.62 25.61 -10.30
CA PHE A 167 -6.44 24.73 -10.34
C PHE A 167 -6.88 23.28 -10.05
N VAL A 168 -7.68 22.72 -10.96
CA VAL A 168 -8.14 21.34 -10.90
C VAL A 168 -6.95 20.42 -11.20
N HIS A 169 -6.64 19.54 -10.26
CA HIS A 169 -5.61 18.51 -10.42
C HIS A 169 -6.20 17.22 -10.96
N HIS A 170 -7.43 16.90 -10.56
CA HIS A 170 -8.12 15.65 -10.93
C HIS A 170 -9.64 15.80 -10.76
N GLN A 171 -10.42 14.92 -11.40
CA GLN A 171 -11.88 14.82 -11.25
C GLN A 171 -12.30 13.37 -11.11
N HIS A 172 -13.35 13.09 -10.34
CA HIS A 172 -13.92 11.74 -10.16
C HIS A 172 -15.34 11.81 -9.57
N GLY A 173 -16.34 11.22 -10.24
CA GLY A 173 -17.71 11.13 -9.73
C GLY A 173 -18.36 12.48 -9.34
N GLY A 174 -18.15 13.52 -10.13
CA GLY A 174 -18.57 14.89 -9.83
C GLY A 174 -17.63 15.69 -8.93
N LEU A 175 -16.77 15.01 -8.15
CA LEU A 175 -15.79 15.67 -7.30
C LEU A 175 -14.61 16.21 -8.10
N SER A 176 -14.08 17.35 -7.70
CA SER A 176 -12.85 17.92 -8.24
C SER A 176 -11.80 18.05 -7.15
N LEU A 177 -10.59 17.54 -7.39
CA LEU A 177 -9.42 17.75 -6.54
C LEU A 177 -8.77 19.09 -6.88
N LEU A 178 -8.61 19.94 -5.87
CA LEU A 178 -8.06 21.28 -5.97
C LEU A 178 -6.94 21.47 -4.94
N SER A 179 -6.25 22.62 -5.00
CA SER A 179 -5.33 23.01 -3.94
C SER A 179 -5.22 24.53 -3.78
N TRP A 180 -5.26 25.03 -2.54
CA TRP A 180 -5.10 26.47 -2.26
C TRP A 180 -4.57 26.76 -0.85
N TYR A 181 -4.58 28.03 -0.43
CA TYR A 181 -4.14 28.55 0.88
C TYR A 181 -5.20 29.47 1.51
N GLY A 182 -5.09 29.76 2.81
CA GLY A 182 -5.95 30.70 3.52
C GLY A 182 -7.41 30.27 3.57
N MET A 183 -7.65 28.97 3.77
CA MET A 183 -8.98 28.36 3.67
C MET A 183 -9.28 27.53 4.90
N LYS A 184 -10.58 27.43 5.21
CA LYS A 184 -11.04 26.72 6.40
C LYS A 184 -12.12 25.73 6.03
N GLY A 185 -11.90 24.46 6.34
CA GLY A 185 -12.69 23.35 5.82
C GLY A 185 -12.84 22.21 6.79
N HIS A 186 -13.73 21.27 6.45
CA HIS A 186 -13.82 19.99 7.14
C HIS A 186 -12.69 19.07 6.66
N VAL A 187 -12.22 18.17 7.51
CA VAL A 187 -11.28 17.12 7.11
C VAL A 187 -12.08 15.86 6.80
N LEU A 188 -11.88 15.28 5.62
CA LEU A 188 -12.43 13.96 5.32
C LEU A 188 -11.55 12.92 5.99
N CYS A 189 -12.12 12.25 6.99
CA CYS A 189 -11.47 11.17 7.72
C CYS A 189 -12.00 9.84 7.22
N THR A 190 -11.12 8.86 7.16
CA THR A 190 -11.46 7.47 6.88
C THR A 190 -10.86 6.57 7.93
N ASN A 191 -11.55 5.47 8.20
CA ASN A 191 -10.98 4.33 8.85
C ASN A 191 -11.10 3.18 7.87
N ASP A 192 -9.95 2.61 7.52
CA ASP A 192 -9.91 1.35 6.81
C ASP A 192 -10.39 0.28 7.80
N LYS A 193 -11.71 0.11 7.93
CA LYS A 193 -12.27 -1.13 8.47
C LYS A 193 -12.11 -2.24 7.42
N LEU A 194 -10.89 -2.46 6.96
CA LEU A 194 -10.54 -3.67 6.25
C LEU A 194 -9.52 -4.44 7.11
N HIS A 195 -10.01 -5.53 7.69
CA HIS A 195 -9.22 -6.65 8.24
C HIS A 195 -8.59 -6.53 9.64
N SER A 196 -9.16 -5.76 10.57
CA SER A 196 -8.74 -5.78 11.99
C SER A 196 -9.65 -6.59 12.92
N ASP A 197 -10.56 -7.44 12.38
CA ASP A 197 -11.30 -8.46 13.16
C ASP A 197 -10.93 -9.90 12.75
N THR A 198 -9.89 -10.08 11.92
CA THR A 198 -9.27 -11.39 11.61
C THR A 198 -7.76 -11.41 11.83
N ASP A 199 -7.23 -10.54 12.70
CA ASP A 199 -5.81 -10.52 13.05
C ASP A 199 -5.49 -11.46 14.24
N ASP A 200 -5.94 -12.71 14.13
CA ASP A 200 -5.50 -13.83 15.00
C ASP A 200 -5.20 -15.14 14.23
N SER A 201 -5.25 -15.16 12.89
CA SER A 201 -5.04 -16.43 12.13
C SER A 201 -4.06 -16.44 10.96
N ASP A 202 -3.49 -15.30 10.52
CA ASP A 202 -2.64 -15.27 9.32
C ASP A 202 -1.15 -14.97 9.58
N ALA A 203 -0.65 -15.28 10.78
CA ALA A 203 0.78 -15.51 11.01
C ALA A 203 1.27 -16.85 10.39
N ALA A 204 0.35 -17.64 9.83
CA ALA A 204 0.64 -18.97 9.29
C ALA A 204 1.62 -19.00 8.09
N PRO A 205 1.58 -18.13 7.06
CA PRO A 205 2.48 -18.25 5.92
C PRO A 205 3.91 -17.82 6.26
N ILE A 206 4.12 -16.72 7.00
CA ILE A 206 5.48 -16.25 7.31
C ILE A 206 6.18 -17.21 8.28
N ALA A 207 5.47 -17.72 9.29
CA ALA A 207 6.02 -18.71 10.20
C ALA A 207 6.37 -20.02 9.46
N THR A 208 5.54 -20.48 8.53
CA THR A 208 5.87 -21.66 7.72
C THR A 208 7.05 -21.42 6.78
N PHE A 209 7.18 -20.23 6.16
CA PHE A 209 8.36 -19.89 5.36
C PHE A 209 9.64 -19.84 6.20
N ILE A 210 9.60 -19.26 7.42
CA ILE A 210 10.74 -19.22 8.33
C ILE A 210 11.12 -20.64 8.79
N ILE A 211 10.13 -21.48 9.12
CA ILE A 211 10.37 -22.87 9.52
C ILE A 211 10.95 -23.67 8.36
N LEU A 212 10.40 -23.57 7.15
CA LEU A 212 10.93 -24.23 5.95
C LEU A 212 12.36 -23.78 5.64
N PHE A 213 12.63 -22.48 5.72
CA PHE A 213 13.98 -21.94 5.51
C PHE A 213 14.97 -22.45 6.56
N ALA A 214 14.57 -22.51 7.84
CA ALA A 214 15.38 -23.08 8.91
C ALA A 214 15.67 -24.59 8.67
N PHE A 215 14.67 -25.37 8.25
CA PHE A 215 14.85 -26.78 7.89
C PHE A 215 15.82 -26.96 6.72
N LEU A 216 15.71 -26.15 5.66
CA LEU A 216 16.64 -26.18 4.53
C LEU A 216 18.08 -25.85 4.95
N CYS A 217 18.26 -24.84 5.81
CA CYS A 217 19.57 -24.50 6.36
C CYS A 217 20.19 -25.66 7.16
N ILE A 218 19.38 -26.35 7.98
CA ILE A 218 19.84 -27.52 8.75
C ILE A 218 20.23 -28.66 7.81
N LEU A 219 19.45 -28.95 6.77
CA LEU A 219 19.77 -30.00 5.80
C LEU A 219 21.07 -29.71 5.04
N VAL A 220 21.28 -28.47 4.61
CA VAL A 220 22.53 -28.04 3.97
C VAL A 220 23.72 -28.18 4.92
N TYR A 221 23.56 -27.82 6.19
CA TYR A 221 24.60 -27.95 7.20
C TYR A 221 24.97 -29.41 7.47
N VAL A 222 23.99 -30.29 7.68
CA VAL A 222 24.20 -31.74 7.89
C VAL A 222 24.85 -32.38 6.67
N TYR A 223 24.43 -32.01 5.46
CA TYR A 223 25.02 -32.52 4.22
C TYR A 223 26.49 -32.09 4.06
N SER A 224 26.80 -30.83 4.41
CA SER A 224 28.17 -30.31 4.38
C SER A 224 29.07 -31.04 5.38
N LEU A 225 28.58 -31.30 6.61
CA LEU A 225 29.28 -32.11 7.60
C LEU A 225 29.51 -33.54 7.12
N TYR A 226 28.51 -34.15 6.47
CA TYR A 226 28.63 -35.50 5.92
C TYR A 226 29.75 -35.58 4.87
N ILE A 227 29.81 -34.62 3.94
CA ILE A 227 30.89 -34.53 2.94
C ILE A 227 32.25 -34.37 3.62
N PHE A 228 32.33 -33.52 4.65
CA PHE A 228 33.56 -33.29 5.39
C PHE A 228 34.06 -34.57 6.09
N VAL A 229 33.19 -35.30 6.79
CA VAL A 229 33.55 -36.58 7.43
C VAL A 229 33.98 -37.62 6.41
N GLN A 230 33.31 -37.71 5.26
CA GLN A 230 33.72 -38.61 4.18
C GLN A 230 35.11 -38.26 3.64
N ARG A 231 35.44 -36.96 3.56
CA ARG A 231 36.77 -36.51 3.15
C ARG A 231 37.84 -36.90 4.18
N LEU A 232 37.60 -36.68 5.47
CA LEU A 232 38.52 -37.11 6.53
C LEU A 232 38.75 -38.63 6.53
N ARG A 233 37.70 -39.43 6.31
CA ARG A 233 37.83 -40.89 6.19
C ARG A 233 38.71 -41.28 5.00
N ARG A 234 38.57 -40.61 3.86
CA ARG A 234 39.44 -40.86 2.69
C ARG A 234 40.90 -40.50 2.95
N GLU A 235 41.15 -39.43 3.70
CA GLU A 235 42.52 -39.03 4.04
C GLU A 235 43.16 -40.01 5.04
N ASN A 236 42.43 -40.44 6.07
CA ASN A 236 42.92 -41.45 7.01
C ASN A 236 43.21 -42.81 6.35
N ASN A 237 42.40 -43.22 5.38
CA ASN A 237 42.62 -44.48 4.65
C ASN A 237 43.85 -44.45 3.73
N LYS A 238 44.41 -43.27 3.41
CA LYS A 238 45.66 -43.16 2.63
C LYS A 238 46.92 -43.37 3.49
N VAL A 239 46.80 -43.38 4.82
CA VAL A 239 47.94 -43.44 5.76
C VAL A 239 48.17 -44.86 6.29
N ALA A 240 47.41 -45.87 5.84
CA ALA A 240 47.74 -47.26 6.19
C ALA A 240 49.13 -47.62 5.64
N PRO A 241 50.13 -47.88 6.51
CA PRO A 241 51.52 -47.98 6.11
C PRO A 241 51.74 -49.27 5.35
N ASN A 242 52.43 -49.15 4.22
CA ASN A 242 53.14 -50.25 3.58
C ASN A 242 54.26 -50.72 4.53
N VAL A 243 53.90 -51.48 5.56
CA VAL A 243 54.84 -52.26 6.37
C VAL A 243 55.22 -53.45 5.50
N GLN A 244 56.22 -53.25 4.65
CA GLN A 244 56.94 -54.35 4.03
C GLN A 244 57.55 -55.19 5.15
N SER A 245 56.99 -56.37 5.37
CA SER A 245 57.61 -57.43 6.17
C SER A 245 58.94 -57.81 5.54
N GLU A 246 60.05 -57.46 6.18
CA GLU A 246 61.38 -57.91 5.79
C GLU A 246 61.45 -59.46 5.86
N PRO A 247 62.01 -60.12 4.82
CA PRO A 247 62.20 -61.56 4.84
C PRO A 247 63.34 -61.96 5.78
N SER A 248 62.99 -62.83 6.73
CA SER A 248 63.87 -63.61 7.59
C SER A 248 65.08 -64.17 6.80
N LYS A 249 66.27 -63.64 7.08
CA LYS A 249 67.53 -64.09 6.50
C LYS A 249 68.10 -65.19 7.40
N ASN A 250 67.86 -66.43 7.00
CA ASN A 250 68.52 -67.63 7.52
C ASN A 250 70.04 -67.40 7.52
N ARG A 251 70.66 -67.52 8.71
CA ARG A 251 72.12 -67.46 8.88
C ARG A 251 72.61 -68.89 9.08
N ASP A 252 73.29 -69.39 8.06
CA ASP A 252 74.05 -70.63 8.13
C ASP A 252 75.08 -70.58 9.26
N VAL A 253 74.99 -71.58 10.13
CA VAL A 253 75.96 -71.90 11.17
C VAL A 253 77.22 -72.42 10.47
N LYS A 254 78.29 -71.61 10.45
CA LYS A 254 79.62 -72.09 10.11
C LYS A 254 80.43 -72.24 11.39
N GLU A 255 80.59 -73.50 11.76
CA GLU A 255 81.48 -74.03 12.79
C GLU A 255 82.91 -73.52 12.58
N VAL A 256 83.47 -72.83 13.59
CA VAL A 256 84.90 -72.52 13.67
C VAL A 256 85.37 -72.86 15.09
N SER A 257 86.30 -73.81 15.12
CA SER A 257 87.00 -74.39 16.26
C SER A 257 87.82 -73.35 17.05
N PRO A 258 87.96 -73.49 18.39
CA PRO A 258 88.71 -72.56 19.22
C PRO A 258 90.22 -72.85 19.17
N HIS A 259 91.02 -71.88 18.76
CA HIS A 259 92.45 -71.87 19.08
C HIS A 259 92.69 -70.94 20.26
N VAL A 260 92.98 -71.57 21.39
CA VAL A 260 93.57 -71.00 22.60
C VAL A 260 94.98 -70.52 22.27
N ASP A 261 95.36 -69.31 22.65
CA ASP A 261 96.71 -69.09 23.18
C ASP A 261 96.82 -67.88 24.11
N CYS A 262 97.43 -68.17 25.24
CA CYS A 262 97.70 -67.33 26.39
C CYS A 262 98.98 -66.49 26.22
N LYS A 263 99.16 -65.59 27.21
CA LYS A 263 100.39 -64.89 27.67
C LYS A 263 100.44 -63.41 27.26
N LEU A 264 100.83 -62.49 28.15
CA LEU A 264 101.62 -62.58 29.38
C LEU A 264 101.19 -61.47 30.36
#